data_AF-A0A1I6FGF7-F1
#
_entry.id   AF-A0A1I6FGF7-F1
#
_cell.length_a   1.000
_cell.length_b   1.000
_cell.length_c   1.000
_cell.angle_alpha   90.00
_cell.angle_beta   90.00
_cell.angle_gamma   90.00
#
_symmetry.space_group_name_H-M   'P 1'
#
loop_
_entity.id
_entity.type
_entity.pdbx_description
1 polymer ?
#
loop_
_entity_poly.entity_id
_entity_poly.type
_entity_poly.pdbx_seq_one_letter_code
_entity_poly.pdbx_strand_id
1 'polypeptide(L)'
;MTTEEDWPVEQTWSMRNTHWHAYVEHTSLDHASPRQVRLERTPEEVLTSPAEVAAWLEVNLRSATRPEETGKKRVKDERDFTDSNQVHASLASRGESIYTGVKGELTLAVEAVTPDECRISHDGADVAPLKAGRRR
;
A
#
# COMPACT_ATOMS: atom_id res chain seq x y z
N MET A 1 -32.20 -1.57 -13.39
CA MET A 1 -31.07 -2.32 -12.81
C MET A 1 -29.85 -1.89 -13.58
N THR A 2 -29.09 -0.97 -13.00
CA THR A 2 -27.85 -0.43 -13.56
C THR A 2 -26.84 -1.55 -13.66
N THR A 3 -26.43 -1.88 -14.87
CA THR A 3 -25.19 -2.61 -15.13
C THR A 3 -24.07 -1.74 -14.60
N GLU A 4 -23.49 -2.12 -13.48
CA GLU A 4 -22.17 -1.64 -13.07
C GLU A 4 -21.24 -1.96 -14.25
N GLU A 5 -20.82 -0.91 -14.94
CA GLU A 5 -19.84 -0.97 -16.02
C GLU A 5 -18.51 -1.40 -15.39
N ASP A 6 -18.33 -2.72 -15.26
CA ASP A 6 -17.10 -3.38 -14.83
C ASP A 6 -16.06 -3.18 -15.94
N TRP A 7 -15.45 -2.00 -15.97
CA TRP A 7 -14.38 -1.70 -16.91
C TRP A 7 -13.22 -2.62 -16.58
N PRO A 8 -12.70 -3.39 -17.56
CA PRO A 8 -11.61 -4.31 -17.30
C PRO A 8 -10.42 -3.50 -16.79
N VAL A 9 -10.17 -3.58 -15.49
CA VAL A 9 -9.00 -2.95 -14.88
C VAL A 9 -7.79 -3.71 -15.43
N GLU A 10 -6.95 -3.03 -16.21
CA GLU A 10 -5.78 -3.66 -16.81
C GLU A 10 -4.87 -4.20 -15.70
N GLN A 11 -4.73 -5.54 -15.64
CA GLN A 11 -3.92 -6.23 -14.63
C GLN A 11 -2.44 -6.30 -15.05
N THR A 12 -1.87 -5.17 -15.49
CA THR A 12 -0.50 -5.08 -16.02
C THR A 12 0.56 -5.52 -15.00
N TRP A 13 0.27 -5.34 -13.70
CA TRP A 13 1.13 -5.79 -12.59
C TRP A 13 1.50 -7.29 -12.70
N SER A 14 0.52 -8.12 -13.06
CA SER A 14 0.69 -9.57 -13.10
C SER A 14 1.62 -10.01 -14.23
N MET A 15 1.57 -9.32 -15.38
CA MET A 15 2.45 -9.59 -16.53
C MET A 15 3.91 -9.23 -16.24
N ARG A 16 4.13 -8.24 -15.36
CA ARG A 16 5.47 -7.77 -14.94
C ARG A 16 6.00 -8.48 -13.70
N ASN A 17 5.23 -9.43 -13.15
CA ASN A 17 5.52 -10.11 -11.88
C ASN A 17 5.83 -9.10 -10.75
N THR A 18 5.10 -7.98 -10.75
CA THR A 18 5.27 -6.88 -9.80
C THR A 18 4.62 -7.22 -8.48
N HIS A 19 5.27 -6.85 -7.38
CA HIS A 19 4.71 -6.81 -6.04
C HIS A 19 5.03 -5.44 -5.43
N TRP A 20 4.56 -5.17 -4.21
CA TRP A 20 4.78 -3.88 -3.58
C TRP A 20 5.47 -3.98 -2.23
N HIS A 21 6.34 -3.01 -1.98
CA HIS A 21 7.00 -2.81 -0.71
C HIS A 21 6.38 -1.59 -0.04
N ALA A 22 5.80 -1.78 1.14
CA ALA A 22 5.07 -0.75 1.86
C ALA A 22 5.94 -0.11 2.95
N TYR A 23 5.85 1.21 3.07
CA TYR A 23 6.65 2.01 4.00
C TYR A 23 5.79 3.07 4.67
N VAL A 24 6.05 3.28 5.96
CA VAL A 24 5.44 4.34 6.76
C VAL A 24 6.51 5.34 7.15
N GLU A 25 6.27 6.61 6.86
CA GLU A 25 7.19 7.71 7.20
C GLU A 25 6.43 8.77 7.98
N HIS A 26 6.82 9.03 9.24
CA HIS A 26 6.21 10.05 10.11
C HIS A 26 6.69 11.46 9.74
N THR A 27 6.51 11.82 8.48
CA THR A 27 6.86 13.12 7.91
C THR A 27 5.93 13.43 6.75
N SER A 28 5.90 14.69 6.32
CA SER A 28 5.12 15.11 5.16
C SER A 28 5.72 14.61 3.85
N LEU A 29 4.90 14.52 2.79
CA LEU A 29 5.31 13.96 1.50
C LEU A 29 6.52 14.69 0.88
N ASP A 30 6.66 15.99 1.13
CA ASP A 30 7.79 16.82 0.67
C ASP A 30 9.11 16.54 1.41
N HIS A 31 9.05 15.90 2.57
CA HIS A 31 10.21 15.48 3.37
C HIS A 31 10.38 13.95 3.41
N ALA A 32 9.48 13.20 2.77
CA ALA A 32 9.55 11.76 2.70
C ALA A 32 10.80 11.33 1.92
N SER A 33 11.35 10.17 2.28
CA SER A 33 12.53 9.61 1.65
C SER A 33 12.29 9.43 0.14
N PRO A 34 13.31 9.51 -0.72
CA PRO A 34 13.14 9.10 -2.12
C PRO A 34 13.00 7.58 -2.23
N ARG A 35 12.42 7.10 -3.34
CA ARG A 35 12.20 5.67 -3.62
C ARG A 35 13.45 4.81 -3.39
N GLN A 36 14.60 5.25 -3.89
CA GLN A 36 15.85 4.48 -3.74
C GLN A 36 16.19 4.21 -2.26
N VAL A 37 16.08 5.23 -1.41
CA VAL A 37 16.34 5.10 0.04
C VAL A 37 15.29 4.21 0.73
N ARG A 38 14.06 4.16 0.22
CA ARG A 38 13.05 3.21 0.70
C ARG A 38 13.36 1.78 0.31
N LEU A 39 13.78 1.54 -0.93
CA LEU A 39 14.08 0.18 -1.40
C LEU A 39 15.32 -0.41 -0.70
N GLU A 40 16.28 0.42 -0.27
CA GLU A 40 17.45 -0.03 0.51
C GLU A 40 17.12 -0.48 1.95
N ARG A 41 15.92 -0.18 2.48
CA ARG A 41 15.50 -0.61 3.82
C ARG A 41 14.49 -1.76 3.73
N THR A 42 14.38 -2.51 4.82
CA THR A 42 13.33 -3.52 4.98
C THR A 42 11.95 -2.84 4.93
N PRO A 43 11.02 -3.31 4.08
CA PRO A 43 9.66 -2.79 4.07
C PRO A 43 8.90 -3.19 5.33
N GLU A 44 7.92 -2.38 5.71
CA GLU A 44 6.97 -2.70 6.78
C GLU A 44 6.12 -3.90 6.40
N GLU A 45 5.71 -3.96 5.13
CA GLU A 45 4.95 -5.09 4.59
C GLU A 45 5.27 -5.30 3.11
N VAL A 46 5.25 -6.56 2.67
CA VAL A 46 5.32 -6.93 1.26
C VAL A 46 3.94 -7.36 0.80
N LEU A 47 3.38 -6.59 -0.14
CA LEU A 47 2.02 -6.76 -0.64
C LEU A 47 2.09 -7.39 -2.04
N THR A 48 1.28 -8.41 -2.27
CA THR A 48 1.38 -9.26 -3.47
C THR A 48 0.20 -9.12 -4.42
N SER A 49 -0.78 -8.28 -4.07
CA SER A 49 -1.94 -8.00 -4.90
C SER A 49 -2.43 -6.55 -4.76
N PRO A 50 -3.12 -6.01 -5.79
CA PRO A 50 -3.74 -4.70 -5.71
C PRO A 50 -4.74 -4.53 -4.54
N ALA A 51 -5.45 -5.60 -4.19
CA ALA A 51 -6.37 -5.59 -3.06
C ALA A 51 -5.64 -5.44 -1.72
N GLU A 52 -4.49 -6.12 -1.55
CA GLU A 52 -3.65 -5.96 -0.37
C GLU A 52 -3.08 -4.54 -0.28
N VAL A 53 -2.65 -3.95 -1.40
CA VAL A 53 -2.23 -2.53 -1.46
C VAL A 53 -3.30 -1.60 -0.94
N ALA A 54 -4.52 -1.73 -1.47
CA ALA A 54 -5.60 -0.84 -1.12
C ALA A 54 -6.08 -1.01 0.33
N ALA A 55 -6.16 -2.26 0.82
CA ALA A 55 -6.48 -2.58 2.21
C ALA A 55 -5.42 -2.04 3.19
N TRP A 56 -4.13 -2.20 2.86
CA TRP A 56 -3.04 -1.70 3.68
C TRP A 56 -3.07 -0.17 3.80
N LEU A 57 -3.28 0.54 2.68
CA LEU A 57 -3.44 1.99 2.66
C LEU A 57 -4.64 2.44 3.50
N GLU A 58 -5.79 1.78 3.37
CA GLU A 58 -6.98 2.11 4.15
C GLU A 58 -6.73 1.96 5.66
N VAL A 59 -6.15 0.82 6.09
CA VAL A 59 -5.88 0.56 7.52
C VAL A 59 -4.96 1.63 8.11
N ASN A 60 -3.90 1.98 7.39
CA ASN A 60 -2.92 2.96 7.86
C ASN A 60 -3.47 4.39 7.84
N LEU A 61 -4.17 4.80 6.77
CA LEU A 61 -4.83 6.11 6.71
C LEU A 61 -5.89 6.26 7.80
N ARG A 62 -6.73 5.24 7.99
CA ARG A 62 -7.77 5.23 9.03
C ARG A 62 -7.16 5.37 10.41
N SER A 63 -6.04 4.69 10.67
CA SER A 63 -5.32 4.74 11.95
C SER A 63 -4.69 6.11 12.19
N ALA A 64 -4.06 6.70 11.17
CA ALA A 64 -3.40 8.00 11.24
C ALA A 64 -4.37 9.16 11.48
N THR A 65 -5.56 9.06 10.90
CA THR A 65 -6.56 10.14 10.94
C THR A 65 -7.56 9.96 12.09
N ARG A 66 -7.41 8.95 12.97
CA ARG A 66 -8.38 8.73 14.06
C ARG A 66 -8.46 10.00 14.92
N PRO A 67 -9.66 10.56 15.15
CA PRO A 67 -9.81 11.67 16.07
C PRO A 67 -9.31 11.24 17.46
N GLU A 68 -8.55 12.10 18.13
CA GLU A 68 -8.24 11.89 19.54
C GLU A 68 -9.56 11.72 20.31
N GLU A 69 -9.71 10.62 21.06
CA GLU A 69 -10.89 10.38 21.89
C GLU A 69 -10.91 11.38 23.05
N THR A 70 -11.37 12.60 22.79
CA THR A 70 -11.67 13.60 23.82
C THR A 70 -12.97 13.22 24.54
N GLY A 71 -12.86 12.28 25.48
CA GLY A 71 -13.90 11.93 26.44
C GLY A 71 -14.54 10.55 26.26
N LYS A 72 -15.28 10.11 27.30
CA LYS A 72 -15.86 8.77 27.50
C LYS A 72 -16.91 8.32 26.45
N LYS A 73 -17.01 8.97 25.30
CA LYS A 73 -18.01 8.66 24.27
C LYS A 73 -17.28 8.15 23.04
N ARG A 74 -17.30 6.82 22.85
CA ARG A 74 -16.87 6.18 21.62
C ARG A 74 -17.65 6.76 20.45
N VAL A 75 -17.02 7.62 19.66
CA VAL A 75 -17.59 8.12 18.41
C VAL A 75 -17.42 7.02 17.37
N LYS A 76 -18.50 6.63 16.70
CA LYS A 76 -18.42 5.68 15.59
C LYS A 76 -17.62 6.35 14.46
N ASP A 77 -16.59 5.67 13.97
CA ASP A 77 -15.86 6.11 12.79
C ASP A 77 -16.75 5.89 11.55
N GLU A 78 -17.36 6.97 11.05
CA GLU A 78 -18.28 6.97 9.89
C GLU A 78 -17.57 7.28 8.57
N ARG A 79 -16.23 7.33 8.56
CA ARG A 79 -15.48 7.67 7.35
C ARG A 79 -15.52 6.54 6.34
N ASP A 80 -15.92 6.91 5.14
CA ASP A 80 -15.95 6.05 3.97
C ASP A 80 -14.65 6.18 3.17
N PHE A 81 -13.98 5.05 2.99
CA PHE A 81 -12.75 4.94 2.19
C PHE A 81 -13.00 4.16 0.89
N THR A 82 -14.25 3.79 0.59
CA THR A 82 -14.60 2.93 -0.56
C THR A 82 -14.06 3.48 -1.87
N ASP A 83 -14.31 4.75 -2.17
CA ASP A 83 -13.82 5.39 -3.40
C ASP A 83 -12.29 5.43 -3.45
N SER A 84 -11.64 5.75 -2.33
CA SER A 84 -10.17 5.79 -2.25
C SER A 84 -9.56 4.40 -2.43
N ASN A 85 -10.18 3.39 -1.82
CA ASN A 85 -9.78 1.99 -1.91
C ASN A 85 -9.89 1.49 -3.37
N GLN A 86 -11.00 1.79 -4.07
CA GLN A 86 -11.14 1.47 -5.49
C GLN A 86 -10.07 2.15 -6.35
N VAL A 87 -9.77 3.43 -6.10
CA VAL A 87 -8.70 4.15 -6.81
C VAL A 87 -7.33 3.51 -6.56
N HIS A 88 -6.99 3.22 -5.30
CA HIS A 88 -5.72 2.58 -4.96
C HIS A 88 -5.58 1.20 -5.58
N ALA A 89 -6.64 0.38 -5.55
CA ALA A 89 -6.65 -0.93 -6.20
C ALA A 89 -6.44 -0.79 -7.71
N SER A 90 -7.12 0.18 -8.36
CA SER A 90 -6.97 0.42 -9.80
C SER A 90 -5.54 0.86 -10.18
N LEU A 91 -4.93 1.74 -9.40
CA LEU A 91 -3.53 2.15 -9.60
C LEU A 91 -2.57 0.97 -9.43
N ALA A 92 -2.74 0.19 -8.36
CA ALA A 92 -1.92 -1.00 -8.12
C ALA A 92 -2.14 -2.06 -9.21
N SER A 93 -3.35 -2.25 -9.74
CA SER A 93 -3.59 -3.13 -10.88
C SER A 93 -2.76 -2.77 -12.12
N ARG A 94 -2.45 -1.49 -12.30
CA ARG A 94 -1.59 -1.04 -13.40
C ARG A 94 -0.09 -1.21 -13.11
N GLY A 95 0.27 -1.69 -11.92
CA GLY A 95 1.65 -1.83 -11.46
C GLY A 95 2.26 -0.52 -10.95
N GLU A 96 1.42 0.46 -10.57
CA GLU A 96 1.89 1.78 -10.14
C GLU A 96 2.39 1.77 -8.68
N SER A 97 3.29 2.69 -8.39
CA SER A 97 3.65 3.03 -7.00
C SER A 97 2.70 4.10 -6.48
N ILE A 98 2.33 4.03 -5.21
CA ILE A 98 1.32 4.92 -4.61
C ILE A 98 1.94 5.66 -3.43
N TYR A 99 1.74 6.98 -3.42
CA TYR A 99 2.17 7.87 -2.35
C TYR A 99 0.97 8.66 -1.84
N THR A 100 0.66 8.51 -0.56
CA THR A 100 -0.48 9.19 0.07
C THR A 100 -0.16 9.41 1.55
N GLY A 101 -1.06 10.04 2.30
CA GLY A 101 -0.83 10.25 3.73
C GLY A 101 -1.64 11.38 4.33
N VAL A 102 -1.22 11.80 5.52
CA VAL A 102 -1.82 12.91 6.27
C VAL A 102 -0.87 14.09 6.21
N LYS A 103 -1.36 15.21 5.66
CA LYS A 103 -0.55 16.40 5.41
C LYS A 103 0.10 16.89 6.71
N GLY A 104 1.44 16.97 6.71
CA GLY A 104 2.22 17.46 7.85
C GLY A 104 2.54 16.40 8.91
N GLU A 105 2.03 15.17 8.78
CA GLU A 105 2.11 14.16 9.83
C GLU A 105 2.68 12.83 9.34
N LEU A 106 2.16 12.32 8.22
CA LEU A 106 2.42 10.96 7.78
C LEU A 106 2.45 10.86 6.26
N THR A 107 3.41 10.08 5.78
CA THR A 107 3.49 9.62 4.40
C THR A 107 3.47 8.10 4.39
N LEU A 108 2.61 7.55 3.54
CA LEU A 108 2.52 6.15 3.20
C LEU A 108 3.02 6.01 1.77
N ALA A 109 4.06 5.19 1.60
CA ALA A 109 4.63 4.89 0.30
C ALA A 109 4.49 3.40 0.01
N VAL A 110 3.92 3.07 -1.13
CA VAL A 110 3.79 1.71 -1.63
C VAL A 110 4.54 1.64 -2.95
N GLU A 111 5.77 1.12 -2.90
CA GLU A 111 6.66 1.06 -4.06
C GLU A 111 6.35 -0.19 -4.88
N ALA A 112 6.07 -0.04 -6.16
CA ALA A 112 5.93 -1.15 -7.09
C ALA A 112 7.33 -1.66 -7.46
N VAL A 113 7.58 -2.93 -7.17
CA VAL A 113 8.90 -3.57 -7.29
C VAL A 113 8.81 -4.75 -8.25
N THR A 114 9.66 -4.74 -9.27
CA THR A 114 9.89 -5.89 -10.14
C THR A 114 10.84 -6.90 -9.49
N PRO A 115 10.85 -8.17 -9.94
CA PRO A 115 11.76 -9.18 -9.36
C PRO A 115 13.24 -8.81 -9.46
N ASP A 116 13.65 -8.02 -10.46
CA ASP A 116 15.03 -7.55 -10.61
C ASP A 116 15.35 -6.44 -9.61
N GLU A 117 14.46 -5.47 -9.42
CA GLU A 117 14.62 -4.42 -8.40
C GLU A 117 14.66 -5.00 -6.98
N CYS A 118 13.82 -6.00 -6.70
CA CYS A 118 13.80 -6.69 -5.42
C CYS A 118 15.16 -7.36 -5.12
N ARG A 119 15.75 -8.02 -6.13
CA ARG A 119 17.07 -8.66 -5.99
C ARG A 119 18.18 -7.65 -5.73
N ILE A 120 18.21 -6.54 -6.48
CA ILE A 120 19.23 -5.49 -6.34
C ILE A 120 19.13 -4.81 -4.96
N SER A 121 17.91 -4.63 -4.46
CA SER A 121 17.66 -3.95 -3.18
C SER A 121 18.01 -4.82 -1.97
N HIS A 122 17.99 -6.14 -2.12
CA HIS A 122 18.22 -7.12 -1.06
C HIS A 122 19.49 -7.95 -1.22
N ASP A 123 20.48 -7.50 -2.00
CA ASP A 123 21.77 -8.21 -2.25
C ASP A 123 22.66 -8.27 -0.98
N GLY A 124 22.13 -8.90 0.07
CA GLY A 124 22.67 -9.02 1.42
C GLY A 124 21.67 -9.48 2.50
N ALA A 125 20.36 -9.51 2.24
CA ALA A 125 19.36 -9.96 3.21
C ALA A 125 18.40 -10.98 2.60
N ASP A 126 18.48 -12.23 3.09
CA ASP A 126 17.53 -13.31 2.83
C ASP A 126 16.11 -12.86 3.21
N VAL A 127 15.36 -12.33 2.25
CA VAL A 127 13.93 -12.07 2.43
C VAL A 127 13.24 -13.43 2.33
N ALA A 128 13.00 -14.05 3.48
CA ALA A 128 12.36 -15.35 3.57
C ALA A 128 11.02 -15.31 2.80
N PRO A 129 10.81 -16.20 1.80
CA PRO A 129 9.51 -16.33 1.18
C PRO A 129 8.51 -16.76 2.26
N LEU A 130 7.40 -16.04 2.40
CA LEU A 130 6.28 -16.48 3.22
C LEU A 130 5.87 -17.89 2.74
N LYS A 131 5.95 -18.85 3.67
CA LYS A 131 5.59 -20.25 3.44
C LYS A 131 4.22 -20.30 2.76
N ALA A 132 4.19 -20.83 1.54
CA ALA A 132 2.95 -21.19 0.86
C ALA A 132 2.10 -22.03 1.81
N GLY A 133 0.98 -21.45 2.25
CA GLY A 133 0.01 -22.12 3.11
C GLY A 133 -0.43 -23.43 2.48
N ARG A 134 -0.17 -24.52 3.19
CA ARG A 134 -0.56 -25.87 2.85
C ARG A 134 -2.09 -25.92 2.80
N ARG A 135 -2.69 -25.91 1.60
CA ARG A 135 -4.11 -26.27 1.44
C ARG A 135 -4.25 -27.74 1.84
N ARG A 136 -5.07 -28.00 2.86
CA ARG A 136 -5.69 -29.31 3.12
C ARG A 136 -7.13 -29.24 2.66
#